data_AF-A0A2I1EG59-F1
#
_entry.id   AF-A0A2I1EG59-F1
#
_cell.length_a   1.000
_cell.length_b   1.000
_cell.length_c   1.000
_cell.angle_alpha   90.00
_cell.angle_beta   90.00
_cell.angle_gamma   90.00
#
_symmetry.space_group_name_H-M   'P 1'
#
loop_
_entity.id
_entity.type
_entity.pdbx_description
1 polymer ?
#
loop_
_entity_poly.entity_id
_entity_poly.type
_entity_poly.pdbx_seq_one_letter_code
_entity_poly.pdbx_strand_id
1 'polypeptide(L)'
;MKIGQTRQTERDIQDNIEYRYLKVEIEKLQEQTRELRQELENQGLTSYKEKLAFLQDEQNRMTSEFSSITGNMEQLKVSINFDKDDLKTQYKNIEGRFKEQWAIKHGDQEAITEIDRLINELENTLMNYHTRKMQEINAKIYELWDKAYNGDDIESIEIRSEQESTQNNRSYNYRVVMKKNGKVLDMRGRCSAGQRMLASIIIRMALAECFSKGFGMFVLDEPTTNLDENHINNLSESLRR
;
A
#
# COMPACT_ATOMS: atom_id res chain seq x y z
N MET A 1 26.55 26.56 135.54
CA MET A 1 26.84 26.94 134.14
C MET A 1 27.62 25.84 133.37
N LYS A 2 27.26 24.55 133.51
CA LYS A 2 27.93 23.42 132.80
C LYS A 2 26.98 22.33 132.26
N ILE A 3 25.66 22.53 132.36
CA ILE A 3 24.66 21.50 131.96
C ILE A 3 23.93 21.90 130.65
N GLY A 4 23.92 23.18 130.28
CA GLY A 4 23.27 23.66 129.06
C GLY A 4 24.05 23.41 127.77
N GLN A 5 25.39 23.49 127.82
CA GLN A 5 26.24 23.31 126.64
C GLN A 5 26.28 21.84 126.17
N THR A 6 26.25 20.88 127.09
CA THR A 6 26.31 19.44 126.75
C THR A 6 25.05 18.95 126.03
N ARG A 7 23.87 19.47 126.38
CA ARG A 7 22.59 19.13 125.72
C ARG A 7 22.44 19.71 124.31
N GLN A 8 23.11 20.83 124.03
CA GLN A 8 23.08 21.45 122.70
C GLN A 8 23.94 20.64 121.71
N THR A 9 25.14 20.25 122.14
CA THR A 9 26.06 19.45 121.31
C THR A 9 25.51 18.05 121.02
N GLU A 10 24.79 17.43 121.95
CA GLU A 10 24.09 16.16 121.70
C GLU A 10 23.01 16.29 120.60
N ARG A 11 22.25 17.39 120.58
CA ARG A 11 21.25 17.64 119.53
C ARG A 11 21.90 17.88 118.17
N ASP A 12 22.96 18.70 118.13
CA ASP A 12 23.65 18.99 116.87
C ASP A 12 24.30 17.74 116.26
N ILE A 13 24.80 16.82 117.10
CA ILE A 13 25.32 15.52 116.66
C ILE A 13 24.19 14.62 116.16
N GLN A 14 23.04 14.59 116.85
CA GLN A 14 21.88 13.80 116.44
C GLN A 14 21.31 14.29 115.10
N ASP A 15 21.17 15.60 114.92
CA ASP A 15 20.71 16.22 113.68
C ASP A 15 21.71 15.98 112.53
N ASN A 16 23.02 15.94 112.81
CA ASN A 16 24.03 15.61 111.79
C ASN A 16 23.96 14.13 111.37
N ILE A 17 23.70 13.23 112.32
CA ILE A 17 23.50 11.80 112.04
C ILE A 17 22.24 11.60 111.21
N GLU A 18 21.14 12.27 111.57
CA GLU A 18 19.87 12.20 110.85
C GLU A 18 19.99 12.81 109.45
N TYR A 19 20.68 13.95 109.29
CA TYR A 19 20.98 14.54 107.99
C TYR A 19 21.78 13.59 107.08
N ARG A 20 22.81 12.91 107.62
CA ARG A 20 23.59 11.93 106.85
C ARG A 20 22.75 10.72 106.46
N TYR A 21 21.88 10.26 107.34
CA TYR A 21 20.97 9.16 107.06
C TYR A 21 19.98 9.52 105.95
N LEU A 22 19.30 10.67 106.08
CA LEU A 22 18.39 11.21 105.06
C LEU A 22 19.08 11.44 103.72
N LYS A 23 20.34 11.90 103.72
CA LYS A 23 21.10 12.10 102.49
C LYS A 23 21.37 10.78 101.76
N VAL A 24 21.77 9.73 102.49
CA VAL A 24 21.96 8.38 101.93
C VAL A 24 20.64 7.81 101.43
N GLU A 25 19.54 8.06 102.13
CA GLU A 25 18.21 7.57 101.73
C GLU A 25 17.66 8.30 100.50
N ILE A 26 17.91 9.61 100.36
CA ILE A 26 17.60 10.37 99.15
C ILE A 26 18.43 9.86 97.96
N GLU A 27 19.73 9.60 98.14
CA GLU A 27 20.57 9.03 97.08
C GLU A 27 20.05 7.64 96.65
N LYS A 28 19.61 6.81 97.60
CA LYS A 28 19.02 5.50 97.31
C LYS A 28 17.68 5.60 96.58
N LEU A 29 16.79 6.50 96.99
CA LEU A 29 15.50 6.74 96.33
C LEU A 29 15.69 7.32 94.92
N GLN A 30 16.69 8.18 94.74
CA GLN A 30 17.05 8.71 93.43
C GLN A 30 17.56 7.61 92.49
N GLU A 31 18.37 6.68 93.00
CA GLU A 31 18.82 5.54 92.21
C GLU A 31 17.67 4.60 91.85
N GLN A 32 16.80 4.27 92.80
CA GLN A 32 15.59 3.48 92.53
C GLN A 32 14.67 4.14 91.49
N THR A 33 14.51 5.46 91.56
CA THR A 33 13.72 6.21 90.57
C THR A 33 14.37 6.17 89.18
N ARG A 34 15.70 6.15 89.12
CA ARG A 34 16.46 6.05 87.87
C ARG A 34 16.35 4.65 87.27
N GLU A 35 16.49 3.61 88.09
CA GLU A 35 16.29 2.20 87.70
C GLU A 35 14.86 1.96 87.18
N LEU A 36 13.84 2.41 87.91
CA LEU A 36 12.43 2.29 87.50
C LEU A 36 12.14 3.01 86.18
N ARG A 37 12.74 4.19 85.93
CA ARG A 37 12.60 4.89 84.64
C ARG A 37 13.28 4.13 83.51
N GLN A 38 14.44 3.56 83.76
CA GLN A 38 15.19 2.77 82.79
C GLN A 38 14.46 1.46 82.47
N GLU A 39 13.83 0.82 83.47
CA GLU A 39 12.92 -0.31 83.25
C GLU A 39 11.70 0.08 82.40
N LEU A 40 11.12 1.27 82.61
CA LEU A 40 9.97 1.74 81.83
C LEU A 40 10.33 2.03 80.36
N GLU A 41 11.51 2.60 80.10
CA GLU A 41 12.07 2.76 78.75
C GLU A 41 12.37 1.40 78.11
N ASN A 42 12.92 0.45 78.88
CA ASN A 42 13.20 -0.90 78.42
C ASN A 42 11.93 -1.74 78.19
N GLN A 43 10.83 -1.46 78.90
CA GLN A 43 9.54 -2.17 78.76
C GLN A 43 8.73 -1.77 77.51
N GLY A 44 9.33 -1.02 76.58
CA GLY A 44 8.89 -1.05 75.18
C GLY A 44 7.93 0.06 74.76
N LEU A 45 7.86 1.19 75.47
CA LEU A 45 7.07 2.36 75.02
C LEU A 45 7.52 2.83 73.61
N THR A 46 8.81 2.73 73.32
CA THR A 46 9.41 2.97 72.00
C THR A 46 8.98 1.90 71.00
N SER A 47 9.01 0.62 71.41
CA SER A 47 8.58 -0.52 70.59
C SER A 47 7.10 -0.47 70.19
N TYR A 48 6.21 -0.03 71.09
CA TYR A 48 4.78 0.13 70.78
C TYR A 48 4.51 1.29 69.82
N LYS A 49 5.22 2.41 69.96
CA LYS A 49 5.12 3.54 69.02
C LYS A 49 5.64 3.17 67.63
N GLU A 50 6.76 2.46 67.57
CA GLU A 50 7.32 1.93 66.32
C GLU A 50 6.36 0.93 65.66
N LYS A 51 5.76 0.03 66.45
CA LYS A 51 4.79 -0.94 65.95
C LYS A 51 3.49 -0.30 65.48
N LEU A 52 3.04 0.77 66.15
CA LEU A 52 1.87 1.55 65.73
C LEU A 52 2.15 2.33 64.43
N ALA A 53 3.35 2.93 64.30
CA ALA A 53 3.79 3.57 63.06
C ALA A 53 3.90 2.56 61.90
N PHE A 54 4.44 1.37 62.15
CA PHE A 54 4.51 0.29 61.17
C PHE A 54 3.11 -0.16 60.72
N LEU A 55 2.18 -0.37 61.64
CA LEU A 55 0.80 -0.76 61.32
C LEU A 55 0.05 0.35 60.57
N GLN A 56 0.31 1.63 60.89
CA GLN A 56 -0.25 2.76 60.14
C GLN A 56 0.32 2.86 58.71
N ASP A 57 1.62 2.62 58.53
CA ASP A 57 2.23 2.58 57.21
C ASP A 57 1.67 1.42 56.37
N GLU A 58 1.51 0.24 56.99
CA GLU A 58 0.87 -0.91 56.36
C GLU A 58 -0.59 -0.63 55.99
N GLN A 59 -1.36 0.02 56.89
CA GLN A 59 -2.73 0.43 56.63
C GLN A 59 -2.82 1.42 55.47
N ASN A 60 -1.92 2.41 55.42
CA ASN A 60 -1.87 3.41 54.35
C ASN A 60 -1.49 2.77 53.00
N ARG A 61 -0.55 1.83 53.02
CA ARG A 61 -0.18 1.04 51.83
C ARG A 61 -1.38 0.24 51.32
N MET A 62 -2.04 -0.52 52.19
CA MET A 62 -3.22 -1.32 51.84
C MET A 62 -4.37 -0.45 51.31
N THR A 63 -4.58 0.73 51.90
CA THR A 63 -5.61 1.69 51.45
C THR A 63 -5.28 2.27 50.07
N SER A 64 -4.01 2.55 49.81
CA SER A 64 -3.55 3.06 48.50
C SER A 64 -3.71 1.99 47.42
N GLU A 65 -3.33 0.74 47.72
CA GLU A 65 -3.55 -0.41 46.83
C GLU A 65 -5.04 -0.62 46.55
N PHE A 66 -5.88 -0.60 47.60
CA PHE A 66 -7.34 -0.71 47.45
C PHE A 66 -7.92 0.39 46.55
N SER A 67 -7.46 1.64 46.73
CA SER A 67 -7.92 2.77 45.91
C SER A 67 -7.48 2.64 44.45
N SER A 68 -6.24 2.18 44.21
CA SER A 68 -5.74 1.92 42.86
C SER A 68 -6.52 0.79 42.17
N ILE A 69 -6.74 -0.32 42.87
CA ILE A 69 -7.52 -1.45 42.37
C ILE A 69 -8.96 -1.02 42.06
N THR A 70 -9.57 -0.25 42.96
CA THR A 70 -10.95 0.25 42.77
C THR A 70 -11.04 1.17 41.55
N GLY A 71 -10.09 2.08 41.37
CA GLY A 71 -10.01 2.95 40.20
C GLY A 71 -9.87 2.15 38.90
N ASN A 72 -8.96 1.17 38.86
CA ASN A 72 -8.79 0.27 37.72
C ASN A 72 -10.08 -0.51 37.43
N MET A 73 -10.78 -0.97 38.47
CA MET A 73 -12.01 -1.74 38.34
C MET A 73 -13.16 -0.88 37.78
N GLU A 74 -13.27 0.39 38.18
CA GLU A 74 -14.20 1.35 37.60
C GLU A 74 -13.88 1.64 36.14
N GLN A 75 -12.59 1.83 35.80
CA GLN A 75 -12.14 2.07 34.43
C GLN A 75 -12.47 0.87 33.51
N LEU A 76 -12.22 -0.35 33.98
CA LEU A 76 -12.60 -1.59 33.31
C LEU A 76 -14.11 -1.69 33.10
N LYS A 77 -14.92 -1.33 34.09
CA LYS A 77 -16.39 -1.30 33.95
C LYS A 77 -16.85 -0.33 32.86
N VAL A 78 -16.24 0.86 32.79
CA VAL A 78 -16.54 1.83 31.75
C VAL A 78 -16.17 1.27 30.37
N SER A 79 -14.97 0.68 30.22
CA SER A 79 -14.54 0.05 28.97
C SER A 79 -15.50 -1.07 28.53
N ILE A 80 -15.87 -1.97 29.45
CA ILE A 80 -16.81 -3.06 29.16
C ILE A 80 -18.16 -2.53 28.70
N ASN A 81 -18.65 -1.45 29.30
CA ASN A 81 -19.93 -0.85 28.89
C ASN A 81 -19.83 -0.20 27.51
N PHE A 82 -18.72 0.47 27.22
CA PHE A 82 -18.44 1.02 25.89
C PHE A 82 -18.40 -0.10 24.84
N ASP A 83 -17.63 -1.15 25.06
CA ASP A 83 -17.51 -2.28 24.13
C ASP A 83 -18.85 -2.98 23.90
N LYS A 84 -19.66 -3.12 24.95
CA LYS A 84 -21.03 -3.68 24.84
C LYS A 84 -21.95 -2.79 24.02
N ASP A 85 -21.83 -1.47 24.14
CA ASP A 85 -22.66 -0.54 23.38
C ASP A 85 -22.22 -0.51 21.91
N ASP A 86 -20.92 -0.54 21.65
CA ASP A 86 -20.35 -0.60 20.30
C ASP A 86 -20.74 -1.92 19.60
N LEU A 87 -20.71 -3.05 20.32
CA LEU A 87 -21.21 -4.34 19.83
C LEU A 87 -22.69 -4.28 19.41
N LYS A 88 -23.52 -3.54 20.16
CA LYS A 88 -24.96 -3.39 19.90
C LYS A 88 -25.30 -2.38 18.82
N THR A 89 -24.45 -1.39 18.60
CA THR A 89 -24.70 -0.31 17.65
C THR A 89 -23.91 -0.55 16.36
N GLN A 90 -22.60 -0.41 16.42
CA GLN A 90 -21.70 -0.48 15.27
C GLN A 90 -21.52 -1.90 14.74
N TYR A 91 -21.55 -2.93 15.58
CA TYR A 91 -21.30 -4.31 15.11
C TYR A 91 -22.53 -5.19 14.98
N LYS A 92 -23.73 -4.67 15.28
CA LYS A 92 -24.99 -5.45 15.30
C LYS A 92 -25.22 -6.33 14.07
N ASN A 93 -24.92 -5.79 12.89
CA ASN A 93 -25.09 -6.46 11.60
C ASN A 93 -23.77 -6.52 10.82
N ILE A 94 -22.62 -6.59 11.52
CA ILE A 94 -21.32 -6.54 10.86
C ILE A 94 -21.11 -7.72 9.91
N GLU A 95 -21.58 -8.92 10.28
CA GLU A 95 -21.46 -10.10 9.41
C GLU A 95 -22.25 -9.95 8.10
N GLY A 96 -23.48 -9.40 8.18
CA GLY A 96 -24.30 -9.15 7.00
C GLY A 96 -23.65 -8.12 6.07
N ARG A 97 -23.21 -6.99 6.63
CA ARG A 97 -22.49 -5.96 5.87
C ARG A 97 -21.17 -6.47 5.31
N PHE A 98 -20.43 -7.28 6.07
CA PHE A 98 -19.20 -7.90 5.59
C PHE A 98 -19.48 -8.81 4.40
N LYS A 99 -20.48 -9.70 4.47
CA LYS A 99 -20.86 -10.59 3.36
C LYS A 99 -21.28 -9.80 2.12
N GLU A 100 -22.06 -8.73 2.29
CA GLU A 100 -22.49 -7.86 1.20
C GLU A 100 -21.31 -7.16 0.53
N GLN A 101 -20.45 -6.49 1.31
CA GLN A 101 -19.27 -5.80 0.79
C GLN A 101 -18.26 -6.76 0.18
N TRP A 102 -18.11 -7.95 0.76
CA TRP A 102 -17.28 -9.02 0.21
C TRP A 102 -17.82 -9.49 -1.13
N ALA A 103 -19.13 -9.72 -1.26
CA ALA A 103 -19.76 -10.13 -2.51
C ALA A 103 -19.60 -9.07 -3.62
N ILE A 104 -19.79 -7.79 -3.29
CA ILE A 104 -19.59 -6.67 -4.22
C ILE A 104 -18.13 -6.63 -4.67
N LYS A 105 -17.18 -6.60 -3.73
CA LYS A 105 -15.75 -6.54 -4.04
C LYS A 105 -15.30 -7.73 -4.89
N HIS A 106 -15.75 -8.93 -4.56
CA HIS A 106 -15.44 -10.12 -5.37
C HIS A 106 -16.04 -10.02 -6.76
N GLY A 107 -17.31 -9.61 -6.88
CA GLY A 107 -17.95 -9.40 -8.17
C GLY A 107 -17.20 -8.38 -9.04
N ASP A 108 -16.81 -7.25 -8.46
CA ASP A 108 -16.03 -6.21 -9.15
C ASP A 108 -14.65 -6.72 -9.58
N GLN A 109 -13.98 -7.50 -8.73
CA GLN A 109 -12.65 -8.03 -9.04
C GLN A 109 -12.70 -9.08 -10.16
N GLU A 110 -13.71 -9.96 -10.18
CA GLU A 110 -13.94 -10.88 -11.29
C GLU A 110 -14.28 -10.12 -12.58
N ALA A 111 -15.11 -9.08 -12.49
CA ALA A 111 -15.48 -8.26 -13.64
C ALA A 111 -14.28 -7.51 -14.24
N ILE A 112 -13.40 -6.93 -13.41
CA ILE A 112 -12.17 -6.28 -13.86
C ILE A 112 -11.27 -7.29 -14.58
N THR A 113 -11.09 -8.47 -13.98
CA THR A 113 -10.26 -9.52 -14.57
C THR A 113 -10.79 -9.96 -15.94
N GLU A 114 -12.10 -10.09 -16.08
CA GLU A 114 -12.73 -10.44 -17.34
C GLU A 114 -12.63 -9.31 -18.39
N ILE A 115 -12.81 -8.05 -17.98
CA ILE A 115 -12.62 -6.89 -18.87
C ILE A 115 -11.19 -6.84 -19.40
N ASP A 116 -10.19 -7.03 -18.54
CA ASP A 116 -8.78 -7.04 -18.94
C ASP A 116 -8.51 -8.19 -19.92
N ARG A 117 -9.10 -9.36 -19.70
CA ARG A 117 -9.01 -10.48 -20.63
C ARG A 117 -9.62 -10.14 -21.99
N LEU A 118 -10.81 -9.55 -22.02
CA LEU A 118 -11.51 -9.16 -23.25
C LEU A 118 -10.74 -8.10 -24.03
N ILE A 119 -10.14 -7.12 -23.34
CA ILE A 119 -9.27 -6.11 -23.97
C ILE A 119 -8.10 -6.79 -24.67
N ASN A 120 -7.39 -7.69 -23.98
CA ASN A 120 -6.25 -8.41 -24.54
C ASN A 120 -6.65 -9.30 -25.73
N GLU A 121 -7.78 -10.01 -25.64
CA GLU A 121 -8.27 -10.86 -26.72
C GLU A 121 -8.70 -10.06 -27.96
N LEU A 122 -9.37 -8.92 -27.75
CA LEU A 122 -9.73 -8.00 -28.81
C LEU A 122 -8.48 -7.44 -29.50
N GLU A 123 -7.47 -7.03 -28.74
CA GLU A 123 -6.21 -6.53 -29.28
C GLU A 123 -5.46 -7.57 -30.12
N ASN A 124 -5.42 -8.82 -29.64
CA ASN A 124 -4.82 -9.92 -30.38
C ASN A 124 -5.60 -10.21 -31.66
N THR A 125 -6.93 -10.21 -31.59
CA THR A 125 -7.80 -10.41 -32.74
C THR A 125 -7.61 -9.32 -33.79
N LEU A 126 -7.51 -8.06 -33.35
CA LEU A 126 -7.27 -6.92 -34.25
C LEU A 126 -5.91 -7.00 -34.93
N MET A 127 -4.85 -7.38 -34.18
CA MET A 127 -3.51 -7.56 -34.74
C MET A 127 -3.46 -8.71 -35.75
N ASN A 128 -4.12 -9.81 -35.45
CA ASN A 128 -4.24 -10.95 -36.36
C ASN A 128 -5.03 -10.58 -37.62
N TYR A 129 -6.13 -9.84 -37.46
CA TYR A 129 -6.94 -9.36 -38.57
C TYR A 129 -6.12 -8.43 -39.48
N HIS A 130 -5.40 -7.46 -38.89
CA HIS A 130 -4.54 -6.53 -39.63
C HIS A 130 -3.45 -7.27 -40.40
N THR A 131 -2.71 -8.18 -39.74
CA THR A 131 -1.66 -8.99 -40.37
C THR A 131 -2.20 -9.80 -41.53
N ARG A 132 -3.33 -10.48 -41.34
CA ARG A 132 -3.99 -11.26 -42.38
C ARG A 132 -4.44 -10.39 -43.54
N LYS A 133 -5.00 -9.21 -43.25
CA LYS A 133 -5.45 -8.27 -44.29
C LYS A 133 -4.28 -7.71 -45.09
N MET A 134 -3.17 -7.37 -44.45
CA MET A 134 -1.96 -6.94 -45.16
C MET A 134 -1.40 -8.02 -46.08
N GLN A 135 -1.44 -9.29 -45.66
CA GLN A 135 -1.06 -10.42 -46.51
C GLN A 135 -1.99 -10.57 -47.72
N GLU A 136 -3.31 -10.47 -47.51
CA GLU A 136 -4.31 -10.51 -48.57
C GLU A 136 -4.11 -9.39 -49.60
N ILE A 137 -3.89 -8.15 -49.12
CA ILE A 137 -3.60 -6.98 -49.95
C ILE A 137 -2.31 -7.18 -50.75
N ASN A 138 -1.22 -7.61 -50.11
CA ASN A 138 0.06 -7.79 -50.79
C ASN A 138 0.02 -8.94 -51.81
N ALA A 139 -0.72 -10.01 -51.55
CA ALA A 139 -0.95 -11.08 -52.52
C ALA A 139 -1.67 -10.54 -53.76
N LYS A 140 -2.66 -9.66 -53.56
CA LYS A 140 -3.41 -9.07 -54.67
C LYS A 140 -2.61 -8.04 -55.46
N ILE A 141 -1.83 -7.21 -54.76
CA ILE A 141 -0.87 -6.29 -55.37
C ILE A 141 0.12 -7.06 -56.25
N TYR A 142 0.66 -8.17 -55.74
CA TYR A 142 1.58 -9.01 -56.51
C TYR A 142 0.93 -9.55 -57.79
N GLU A 143 -0.27 -10.10 -57.69
CA GLU A 143 -1.03 -10.61 -58.83
C GLU A 143 -1.27 -9.53 -59.91
N LEU A 144 -1.68 -8.33 -59.50
CA LEU A 144 -1.96 -7.22 -60.41
C LEU A 144 -0.68 -6.61 -61.00
N TRP A 145 0.40 -6.55 -60.22
CA TRP A 145 1.70 -6.05 -60.67
C TRP A 145 2.31 -6.94 -61.74
N ASP A 146 2.34 -8.25 -61.50
CA ASP A 146 2.87 -9.25 -62.45
C ASP A 146 2.15 -9.20 -63.80
N LYS A 147 0.84 -8.89 -63.81
CA LYS A 147 0.04 -8.76 -65.03
C LYS A 147 0.21 -7.43 -65.75
N ALA A 148 0.41 -6.33 -65.02
CA ALA A 148 0.37 -4.98 -65.59
C ALA A 148 1.77 -4.41 -65.90
N TYR A 149 2.81 -4.89 -65.22
CA TYR A 149 4.17 -4.39 -65.36
C TYR A 149 5.09 -5.40 -66.06
N ASN A 150 5.56 -5.05 -67.26
CA ASN A 150 6.47 -5.89 -68.05
C ASN A 150 7.94 -5.43 -67.99
N GLY A 151 8.29 -4.59 -67.01
CA GLY A 151 9.67 -4.09 -66.86
C GLY A 151 10.55 -5.05 -66.06
N ASP A 152 11.76 -5.31 -66.55
CA ASP A 152 12.75 -6.18 -65.88
C ASP A 152 13.40 -5.56 -64.64
N ASP A 153 13.12 -4.29 -64.34
CA ASP A 153 13.82 -3.51 -63.32
C ASP A 153 13.17 -3.58 -61.93
N ILE A 154 11.91 -4.03 -61.81
CA ILE A 154 11.18 -4.19 -60.55
C ILE A 154 10.43 -5.53 -60.55
N GLU A 155 10.85 -6.44 -59.67
CA GLU A 155 10.26 -7.79 -59.56
C GLU A 155 8.86 -7.76 -58.94
N SER A 156 8.67 -6.98 -57.88
CA SER A 156 7.40 -6.88 -57.17
C SER A 156 7.33 -5.63 -56.33
N ILE A 157 6.11 -5.25 -55.95
CA ILE A 157 5.86 -4.20 -54.96
C ILE A 157 5.02 -4.76 -53.81
N GLU A 158 5.23 -4.24 -52.60
CA GLU A 158 4.47 -4.63 -51.41
C GLU A 158 4.32 -3.44 -50.45
N ILE A 159 3.25 -3.43 -49.68
CA ILE A 159 3.05 -2.49 -48.59
C ILE A 159 3.57 -3.14 -47.31
N ARG A 160 4.50 -2.45 -46.65
CA ARG A 160 4.97 -2.82 -45.31
C ARG A 160 4.32 -1.94 -44.26
N SER A 161 3.86 -2.58 -43.19
CA SER A 161 3.37 -1.94 -41.98
C SER A 161 4.35 -2.20 -40.84
N GLU A 162 4.89 -1.14 -40.25
CA GLU A 162 5.74 -1.20 -39.06
C GLU A 162 4.97 -0.64 -37.87
N GLN A 163 4.98 -1.39 -36.76
CA GLN A 163 4.31 -0.99 -35.53
C GLN A 163 5.24 -0.13 -34.69
N GLU A 164 4.80 1.06 -34.33
CA GLU A 164 5.44 1.88 -33.30
C GLU A 164 4.82 1.55 -31.94
N SER A 165 5.67 1.15 -30.99
CA SER A 165 5.25 0.83 -29.63
C SER A 165 5.10 2.11 -28.79
N THR A 166 3.95 2.77 -28.87
CA THR A 166 3.53 3.80 -27.90
C THR A 166 2.62 3.20 -26.84
N GLN A 167 2.90 3.48 -25.56
CA GLN A 167 2.30 2.82 -24.38
C GLN A 167 0.76 2.77 -24.36
N ASN A 168 0.06 3.68 -25.02
CA ASN A 168 -1.42 3.75 -25.00
C ASN A 168 -2.06 3.84 -26.40
N ASN A 169 -1.28 3.80 -27.49
CA ASN A 169 -1.84 3.87 -28.83
C ASN A 169 -0.91 3.17 -29.83
N ARG A 170 -1.41 2.17 -30.55
CA ARG A 170 -0.63 1.46 -31.57
C ARG A 170 -0.66 2.29 -32.85
N SER A 171 0.46 2.94 -33.16
CA SER A 171 0.65 3.64 -34.42
C SER A 171 1.25 2.68 -35.44
N TYR A 172 0.76 2.73 -36.68
CA TYR A 172 1.29 1.95 -37.80
C TYR A 172 1.84 2.89 -38.84
N ASN A 173 3.13 2.72 -39.15
CA ASN A 173 3.77 3.38 -40.26
C ASN A 173 3.71 2.48 -41.50
N TYR A 174 3.14 3.03 -42.58
CA TYR A 174 3.03 2.33 -43.86
C TYR A 174 4.03 2.89 -44.85
N ARG A 175 4.71 1.98 -45.57
CA ARG A 175 5.56 2.33 -46.70
C ARG A 175 5.39 1.33 -47.82
N VAL A 176 5.53 1.82 -49.06
CA VAL A 176 5.53 0.97 -50.25
C VAL A 176 6.98 0.66 -50.59
N VAL A 177 7.31 -0.62 -50.68
CA VAL A 177 8.64 -1.08 -51.05
C VAL A 177 8.56 -1.88 -52.34
N MET A 178 9.66 -1.84 -53.09
CA MET A 178 9.86 -2.63 -54.31
C MET A 178 10.98 -3.64 -54.08
N LYS A 179 10.86 -4.79 -54.74
CA LYS A 179 11.93 -5.77 -54.81
C LYS A 179 12.67 -5.63 -56.14
N LYS A 180 13.98 -5.44 -56.08
CA LYS A 180 14.86 -5.29 -57.24
C LYS A 180 16.15 -6.05 -57.02
N ASN A 181 16.48 -6.98 -57.92
CA ASN A 181 17.65 -7.85 -57.83
C ASN A 181 17.73 -8.57 -56.46
N GLY A 182 16.61 -9.08 -55.98
CA GLY A 182 16.50 -9.73 -54.68
C GLY A 182 16.59 -8.79 -53.46
N LYS A 183 16.75 -7.47 -53.64
CA LYS A 183 16.82 -6.49 -52.53
C LYS A 183 15.51 -5.71 -52.40
N VAL A 184 15.09 -5.47 -51.16
CA VAL A 184 13.91 -4.67 -50.84
C VAL A 184 14.32 -3.21 -50.66
N LEU A 185 13.69 -2.31 -51.40
CA LEU A 185 13.99 -0.88 -51.41
C LEU A 185 12.70 -0.06 -51.27
N ASP A 186 12.76 1.05 -50.53
CA ASP A 186 11.63 1.98 -50.47
C ASP A 186 11.41 2.63 -51.85
N MET A 187 10.16 2.62 -52.34
CA MET A 187 9.78 3.21 -53.63
C MET A 187 9.81 4.75 -53.58
N ARG A 188 9.64 5.34 -52.39
CA ARG A 188 9.60 6.80 -52.25
C ARG A 188 10.92 7.41 -52.69
N GLY A 189 10.85 8.27 -53.71
CA GLY A 189 12.01 8.95 -54.29
C GLY A 189 12.91 8.07 -55.16
N ARG A 190 12.50 6.82 -55.47
CA ARG A 190 13.30 5.87 -56.27
C ARG A 190 12.59 5.30 -57.49
N CYS A 191 11.36 5.73 -57.76
CA CYS A 191 10.56 5.26 -58.90
C CYS A 191 10.26 6.39 -59.89
N SER A 192 10.11 6.03 -61.17
CA SER A 192 9.72 6.95 -62.24
C SER A 192 8.29 7.44 -62.08
N ALA A 193 7.91 8.49 -62.82
CA ALA A 193 6.54 9.00 -62.79
C ALA A 193 5.51 7.93 -63.18
N GLY A 194 5.76 7.16 -64.24
CA GLY A 194 4.91 6.07 -64.68
C GLY A 194 4.83 4.91 -63.68
N GLN A 195 5.95 4.51 -63.08
CA GLN A 195 5.96 3.47 -62.04
C GLN A 195 5.11 3.85 -60.82
N ARG A 196 5.20 5.12 -60.38
CA ARG A 196 4.36 5.62 -59.27
C ARG A 196 2.88 5.64 -59.65
N MET A 197 2.55 6.03 -60.88
CA MET A 197 1.19 6.03 -61.39
C MET A 197 0.60 4.62 -61.38
N LEU A 198 1.30 3.66 -62.00
CA LEU A 198 0.88 2.28 -62.09
C LEU A 198 0.74 1.63 -60.71
N ALA A 199 1.73 1.80 -59.83
CA ALA A 199 1.68 1.29 -58.47
C ALA A 199 0.49 1.86 -57.68
N SER A 200 0.18 3.14 -57.85
CA SER A 200 -0.96 3.79 -57.19
C SER A 200 -2.30 3.19 -57.65
N ILE A 201 -2.46 2.94 -58.96
CA ILE A 201 -3.68 2.30 -59.51
C ILE A 201 -3.82 0.88 -58.96
N ILE A 202 -2.77 0.08 -59.03
CA ILE A 202 -2.75 -1.30 -58.55
C ILE A 202 -3.08 -1.39 -57.06
N ILE A 203 -2.44 -0.55 -56.23
CA ILE A 203 -2.70 -0.53 -54.79
C ILE A 203 -4.16 -0.19 -54.50
N ARG A 204 -4.74 0.80 -55.20
CA ARG A 204 -6.16 1.15 -55.02
C ARG A 204 -7.10 0.03 -55.43
N MET A 205 -6.80 -0.67 -56.53
CA MET A 205 -7.59 -1.83 -56.95
C MET A 205 -7.53 -2.96 -55.93
N ALA A 206 -6.33 -3.32 -55.48
CA ALA A 206 -6.13 -4.35 -54.46
C ALA A 206 -6.86 -4.00 -53.15
N LEU A 207 -6.78 -2.74 -52.70
CA LEU A 207 -7.51 -2.28 -51.52
C LEU A 207 -9.03 -2.36 -51.72
N ALA A 208 -9.54 -1.93 -52.88
CA ALA A 208 -10.96 -1.98 -53.18
C ALA A 208 -11.50 -3.42 -53.12
N GLU A 209 -10.78 -4.37 -53.72
CA GLU A 209 -11.18 -5.78 -53.75
C GLU A 209 -11.05 -6.47 -52.38
N CYS A 210 -9.98 -6.21 -51.63
CA CYS A 210 -9.76 -6.83 -50.32
C CYS A 210 -10.67 -6.28 -49.20
N PHE A 211 -11.13 -5.02 -49.29
CA PHE A 211 -11.96 -4.39 -48.26
C PHE A 211 -13.45 -4.34 -48.61
N SER A 212 -13.84 -4.38 -49.89
CA SER A 212 -15.22 -4.24 -50.31
C SER A 212 -15.79 -5.58 -50.77
N LYS A 213 -16.84 -6.08 -50.11
CA LYS A 213 -17.58 -7.26 -50.60
C LYS A 213 -18.43 -6.85 -51.81
N GLY A 214 -18.24 -7.51 -52.95
CA GLY A 214 -19.06 -7.27 -54.15
C GLY A 214 -18.71 -5.99 -54.89
N PHE A 215 -17.42 -5.66 -54.98
CA PHE A 215 -16.95 -4.49 -55.71
C PHE A 215 -17.20 -4.64 -57.22
N GLY A 216 -18.20 -3.93 -57.75
CA GLY A 216 -18.63 -4.04 -59.15
C GLY A 216 -18.34 -2.82 -60.03
N MET A 217 -17.77 -1.74 -59.49
CA MET A 217 -17.50 -0.52 -60.26
C MET A 217 -16.25 0.19 -59.73
N PHE A 218 -15.24 0.33 -60.60
CA PHE A 218 -14.02 1.11 -60.36
C PHE A 218 -13.98 2.27 -61.35
N VAL A 219 -13.78 3.50 -60.87
CA VAL A 219 -13.65 4.69 -61.73
C VAL A 219 -12.22 5.20 -61.63
N LEU A 220 -11.57 5.33 -62.78
CA LEU A 220 -10.22 5.85 -62.91
C LEU A 220 -10.27 7.10 -63.79
N ASP A 221 -9.90 8.24 -63.23
CA ASP A 221 -9.74 9.48 -63.98
C ASP A 221 -8.30 9.57 -64.50
N GLU A 222 -8.16 9.74 -65.82
CA GLU A 222 -6.89 9.75 -66.56
C GLU A 222 -5.87 8.65 -66.16
N PRO A 223 -6.23 7.34 -66.15
CA PRO A 223 -5.34 6.28 -65.67
C PRO A 223 -4.05 6.11 -66.48
N THR A 224 -3.96 6.72 -67.65
CA THR A 224 -2.84 6.58 -68.59
C THR A 224 -1.80 7.69 -68.47
N THR A 225 -2.02 8.69 -67.60
CA THR A 225 -1.09 9.81 -67.43
C THR A 225 0.30 9.30 -67.03
N ASN A 226 1.35 9.75 -67.74
CA ASN A 226 2.75 9.31 -67.55
C ASN A 226 3.02 7.81 -67.80
N LEU A 227 2.08 7.05 -68.37
CA LEU A 227 2.32 5.68 -68.83
C LEU A 227 2.72 5.67 -70.32
N ASP A 228 3.61 4.76 -70.69
CA ASP A 228 3.93 4.48 -72.10
C ASP A 228 2.89 3.54 -72.72
N GLU A 229 2.88 3.42 -74.06
CA GLU A 229 1.90 2.61 -74.77
C GLU A 229 1.90 1.14 -74.33
N ASN A 230 3.07 0.60 -73.97
CA ASN A 230 3.19 -0.77 -73.47
C ASN A 230 2.48 -0.97 -72.12
N HIS A 231 2.73 -0.10 -71.13
CA HIS A 231 2.04 -0.20 -69.85
C HIS A 231 0.54 0.08 -69.98
N ILE A 232 0.12 0.97 -70.88
CA ILE A 232 -1.31 1.22 -71.16
C ILE A 232 -1.99 -0.03 -71.71
N ASN A 233 -1.37 -0.70 -72.69
CA ASN A 233 -1.91 -1.91 -73.29
C ASN A 233 -2.01 -3.06 -72.27
N ASN A 234 -0.96 -3.28 -71.48
CA ASN A 234 -0.97 -4.33 -70.45
C ASN A 234 -2.01 -4.05 -69.35
N LEU A 235 -2.12 -2.79 -68.92
CA LEU A 235 -3.12 -2.39 -67.94
C LEU A 235 -4.54 -2.61 -68.50
N SER A 236 -4.78 -2.26 -69.76
CA SER A 236 -6.05 -2.50 -70.46
C SER A 236 -6.37 -3.99 -70.57
N GLU A 237 -5.40 -4.83 -70.90
CA GLU A 237 -5.58 -6.29 -70.94
C GLU A 237 -5.85 -6.89 -69.56
N SER A 238 -5.14 -6.42 -68.54
CA SER A 238 -5.32 -6.84 -67.15
C SER A 238 -6.71 -6.46 -66.62
N LEU A 239 -7.25 -5.30 -67.01
CA LEU A 239 -8.57 -4.79 -66.61
C LEU A 239 -9.75 -5.40 -67.39
N ARG A 240 -9.50 -6.00 -68.56
CA ARG A 240 -10.57 -6.57 -69.43
C ARG A 240 -11.09 -7.93 -68.97
N ARG A 241 -10.43 -8.58 -68.02
CA ARG A 241 -10.79 -9.90 -67.48
C ARG A 241 -11.38 -9.79 -66.09
#